data_AF-I1PQ40-F1
#
_entry.id   AF-I1PQ40-F1
#
_cell.length_a   1.000
_cell.length_b   1.000
_cell.length_c   1.000
_cell.angle_alpha   90.00
_cell.angle_beta   90.00
_cell.angle_gamma   90.00
#
_symmetry.space_group_name_H-M   'P 1'
#
loop_
_entity.id
_entity.type
_entity.pdbx_description
1 polymer ?
#
loop_
_entity_poly.entity_id
_entity_poly.type
_entity_poly.pdbx_seq_one_letter_code
_entity_poly.pdbx_strand_id
1 'polypeptide(L)'
;MLEVISIDAPKLSSFIYGDVGIQISLGDPLQVKDIRLMGYNQPNTVCYARTELPSIMPNVESLIVSSTDEMISTPMVPIKFLHLKLLEIYLAELLAFPPNYDFFSLVSFLDGSPALETFILHVKQRCERRDSILDGEHTNLRQILHPRHANLQNVTITGFNSTKSMIELTSHILENAPSLKCITLDTANFYDKNLLTMGECLPMRKGGILEARKAFDAAKRYIAGKVPSHVEYKFLEPCRKCHIGY
;
A
#
# COMPACT_ATOMS: atom_id res chain seq x y z
N MET A 1 -29.20 8.88 14.64
CA MET A 1 -29.66 7.62 13.99
C MET A 1 -28.46 7.10 13.22
N LEU A 2 -27.96 5.90 13.56
CA LEU A 2 -26.87 5.30 12.78
C LEU A 2 -27.48 4.80 11.47
N GLU A 3 -27.01 5.35 10.35
CA GLU A 3 -27.37 4.83 9.04
C GLU A 3 -26.66 3.48 8.87
N VAL A 4 -27.42 2.45 8.50
CA VAL A 4 -26.90 1.10 8.25
C VAL A 4 -27.35 0.69 6.86
N ILE A 5 -26.41 0.28 6.02
CA ILE A 5 -26.71 -0.33 4.72
C ILE A 5 -26.87 -1.83 4.95
N SER A 6 -28.10 -2.32 4.83
CA SER A 6 -28.40 -3.75 4.85
C SER A 6 -28.38 -4.31 3.44
N ILE A 7 -27.56 -5.34 3.22
CA ILE A 7 -27.44 -6.02 1.93
C ILE A 7 -27.91 -7.47 2.10
N ASP A 8 -29.08 -7.78 1.54
CA ASP A 8 -29.61 -9.14 1.42
C ASP A 8 -29.46 -9.62 -0.02
N ALA A 9 -28.26 -10.11 -0.33
CA ALA A 9 -27.88 -10.58 -1.66
C ALA A 9 -27.14 -11.93 -1.54
N PRO A 10 -27.87 -13.05 -1.51
CA PRO A 10 -27.33 -14.38 -1.15
C PRO A 10 -26.46 -15.03 -2.24
N LYS A 11 -26.02 -14.27 -3.25
CA LYS A 11 -25.07 -14.69 -4.29
C LYS A 11 -24.01 -13.61 -4.54
N LEU A 12 -23.92 -12.62 -3.67
CA LEU A 12 -23.02 -11.49 -3.83
C LEU A 12 -21.58 -11.95 -3.54
N SER A 13 -20.77 -12.06 -4.59
CA SER A 13 -19.36 -12.40 -4.49
C SER A 13 -18.46 -11.18 -4.47
N SER A 14 -18.92 -10.05 -5.03
CA SER A 14 -18.13 -8.84 -5.18
C SER A 14 -18.96 -7.57 -5.14
N PHE A 15 -18.45 -6.50 -4.54
CA PHE A 15 -19.07 -5.17 -4.63
C PHE A 15 -18.08 -4.04 -4.36
N ILE A 16 -18.49 -2.82 -4.73
CA ILE A 16 -17.75 -1.58 -4.49
C ILE A 16 -18.45 -0.80 -3.38
N TYR A 17 -17.71 -0.41 -2.36
CA TYR A 17 -18.19 0.43 -1.26
C TYR A 17 -17.50 1.78 -1.28
N GLY A 18 -18.25 2.83 -1.61
CA GLY A 18 -17.77 4.22 -1.60
C GLY A 18 -18.17 4.95 -0.32
N ASP A 19 -17.32 5.90 0.11
CA ASP A 19 -17.53 6.76 1.29
C ASP A 19 -17.76 5.99 2.60
N VAL A 20 -16.64 5.48 3.12
CA VAL A 20 -16.53 4.73 4.37
C VAL A 20 -17.03 5.57 5.56
N GLY A 21 -18.13 5.14 6.17
CA GLY A 21 -18.72 5.85 7.32
C GLY A 21 -20.11 5.36 7.71
N ILE A 22 -20.74 4.55 6.86
CA ILE A 22 -22.04 3.92 7.10
C ILE A 22 -21.79 2.45 7.45
N GLN A 23 -22.37 1.97 8.54
CA GLN A 23 -22.18 0.58 8.95
C GLN A 23 -22.84 -0.35 7.92
N ILE A 24 -22.11 -1.36 7.45
CA ILE A 24 -22.67 -2.38 6.55
C ILE A 24 -23.08 -3.59 7.39
N SER A 25 -24.32 -4.06 7.19
CA SER A 25 -24.75 -5.38 7.66
C SER A 25 -25.05 -6.28 6.46
N LEU A 26 -24.30 -7.38 6.34
CA LEU A 26 -24.57 -8.41 5.35
C LEU A 26 -25.43 -9.51 5.98
N GLY A 27 -26.45 -9.97 5.25
CA GLY A 27 -27.26 -11.11 5.68
C GLY A 27 -26.45 -12.42 5.75
N ASP A 28 -25.67 -12.72 4.71
CA ASP A 28 -24.72 -13.83 4.68
C ASP A 28 -23.34 -13.36 4.16
N PRO A 29 -22.42 -12.94 5.06
CA PRO A 29 -21.10 -12.44 4.66
C PRO A 29 -20.17 -13.53 4.12
N LEU A 30 -20.55 -14.82 4.19
CA LEU A 30 -19.66 -15.93 3.84
C LEU A 30 -19.33 -16.01 2.35
N GLN A 31 -20.14 -15.36 1.49
CA GLN A 31 -20.02 -15.46 0.04
C GLN A 31 -19.18 -14.35 -0.62
N VAL A 32 -18.95 -13.24 0.08
CA VAL A 32 -18.19 -12.11 -0.47
C VAL A 32 -16.70 -12.46 -0.47
N LYS A 33 -16.09 -12.42 -1.65
CA LYS A 33 -14.68 -12.71 -1.87
C LYS A 33 -13.87 -11.51 -2.32
N ASP A 34 -14.49 -10.59 -3.07
CA ASP A 34 -13.80 -9.47 -3.69
C ASP A 34 -14.44 -8.14 -3.26
N ILE A 35 -13.66 -7.27 -2.62
CA ILE A 35 -14.17 -5.98 -2.12
C ILE A 35 -13.30 -4.86 -2.63
N ARG A 36 -13.96 -3.78 -3.08
CA ARG A 36 -13.29 -2.52 -3.40
C ARG A 36 -13.83 -1.39 -2.51
N LEU A 37 -13.01 -0.90 -1.60
CA LEU A 37 -13.28 0.23 -0.72
C LEU A 37 -12.74 1.53 -1.31
N MET A 38 -13.61 2.48 -1.64
CA MET A 38 -13.25 3.76 -2.24
C MET A 38 -13.53 4.92 -1.28
N GLY A 39 -12.51 5.39 -0.57
CA GLY A 39 -12.56 6.57 0.29
C GLY A 39 -12.33 7.85 -0.52
N TYR A 40 -13.40 8.42 -1.08
CA TYR A 40 -13.31 9.66 -1.86
C TYR A 40 -13.47 10.91 -0.98
N ASN A 41 -14.38 10.86 0.01
CA ASN A 41 -14.71 12.02 0.83
C ASN A 41 -14.45 11.80 2.33
N GLN A 42 -13.91 10.64 2.72
CA GLN A 42 -13.66 10.28 4.12
C GLN A 42 -12.19 9.91 4.34
N PRO A 43 -11.53 10.51 5.36
CA PRO A 43 -10.16 10.14 5.70
C PRO A 43 -10.11 8.74 6.31
N ASN A 44 -8.90 8.16 6.36
CA ASN A 44 -8.60 6.95 7.13
C ASN A 44 -9.30 5.66 6.65
N THR A 45 -9.55 5.55 5.33
CA THR A 45 -10.18 4.37 4.74
C THR A 45 -9.31 3.12 4.89
N VAL A 46 -7.98 3.26 4.89
CA VAL A 46 -7.06 2.13 5.15
C VAL A 46 -7.15 1.68 6.60
N CYS A 47 -7.25 2.61 7.56
CA CYS A 47 -7.50 2.28 8.95
C CYS A 47 -8.82 1.49 9.12
N TYR A 48 -9.94 2.00 8.60
CA TYR A 48 -11.23 1.30 8.68
C TYR A 48 -11.18 -0.11 8.05
N ALA A 49 -10.54 -0.21 6.88
CA ALA A 49 -10.36 -1.48 6.20
C ALA A 49 -9.60 -2.48 7.09
N ARG A 50 -8.67 -2.03 7.91
CA ARG A 50 -7.92 -2.89 8.82
C ARG A 50 -8.70 -3.27 10.08
N THR A 51 -9.46 -2.34 10.67
CA THR A 51 -10.11 -2.53 11.97
C THR A 51 -11.46 -3.23 11.88
N GLU A 52 -12.30 -2.86 10.91
CA GLU A 52 -13.70 -3.30 10.86
C GLU A 52 -13.91 -4.45 9.89
N LEU A 53 -13.37 -4.36 8.67
CA LEU A 53 -13.68 -5.33 7.61
C LEU A 53 -13.39 -6.79 7.94
N PRO A 54 -12.32 -7.17 8.66
CA PRO A 54 -12.11 -8.57 9.03
C PRO A 54 -13.28 -9.20 9.81
N SER A 55 -14.04 -8.38 10.57
CA SER A 55 -15.21 -8.84 11.32
C SER A 55 -16.47 -8.90 10.46
N ILE A 56 -16.61 -7.97 9.51
CA ILE A 56 -17.79 -7.84 8.64
C ILE A 56 -17.72 -8.90 7.53
N MET A 57 -16.53 -9.16 6.99
CA MET A 57 -16.31 -10.00 5.79
C MET A 57 -15.09 -10.91 6.00
N PRO A 58 -15.20 -11.93 6.87
CA PRO A 58 -14.07 -12.78 7.26
C PRO A 58 -13.51 -13.63 6.11
N ASN A 59 -14.30 -13.89 5.07
CA ASN A 59 -13.96 -14.74 3.93
C ASN A 59 -13.39 -14.00 2.72
N VAL A 60 -13.13 -12.69 2.83
CA VAL A 60 -12.60 -11.91 1.71
C VAL A 60 -11.25 -12.52 1.25
N GLU A 61 -11.13 -12.72 -0.07
CA GLU A 61 -9.92 -13.23 -0.72
C GLU A 61 -9.15 -12.11 -1.44
N SER A 62 -9.84 -11.03 -1.84
CA SER A 62 -9.29 -9.89 -2.55
C SER A 62 -9.83 -8.58 -2.01
N LEU A 63 -8.92 -7.68 -1.59
CA LEU A 63 -9.27 -6.38 -1.03
C LEU A 63 -8.50 -5.28 -1.77
N ILE A 64 -9.26 -4.35 -2.34
CA ILE A 64 -8.75 -3.12 -2.94
C ILE A 64 -9.22 -1.95 -2.10
N VAL A 65 -8.30 -1.12 -1.62
CA VAL A 65 -8.60 0.05 -0.78
C VAL A 65 -8.02 1.30 -1.41
N SER A 66 -8.82 2.36 -1.55
CA SER A 66 -8.33 3.69 -1.94
C SER A 66 -8.61 4.69 -0.83
N SER A 67 -7.62 5.49 -0.49
CA SER A 67 -7.71 6.57 0.49
C SER A 67 -7.01 7.82 -0.04
N THR A 68 -7.70 8.96 0.01
CA THR A 68 -7.19 10.25 -0.47
C THR A 68 -6.62 11.15 0.62
N ASP A 69 -6.88 10.83 1.89
CA ASP A 69 -6.45 11.61 3.06
C ASP A 69 -6.27 10.66 4.27
N GLU A 70 -5.23 9.83 4.22
CA GLU A 70 -4.88 8.96 5.35
C GLU A 70 -4.10 9.78 6.40
N MET A 71 -4.79 10.22 7.43
CA MET A 71 -4.23 11.10 8.49
C MET A 71 -3.64 10.31 9.66
N ILE A 72 -3.98 9.02 9.77
CA ILE A 72 -3.55 8.16 10.87
C ILE A 72 -2.84 6.92 10.33
N SER A 73 -1.82 6.47 11.07
CA SER A 73 -1.17 5.20 10.81
C SER A 73 -2.14 4.03 11.00
N THR A 74 -1.97 2.99 10.20
CA THR A 74 -2.79 1.78 10.31
C THR A 74 -2.53 1.08 11.66
N PRO A 75 -3.57 0.88 12.49
CA PRO A 75 -3.39 0.32 13.82
C PRO A 75 -3.09 -1.18 13.74
N MET A 76 -2.27 -1.67 14.67
CA MET A 76 -2.12 -3.10 14.93
C MET A 76 -3.37 -3.60 15.66
N VAL A 77 -4.10 -4.52 15.05
CA VAL A 77 -5.31 -5.11 15.65
C VAL A 77 -5.24 -6.64 15.60
N PRO A 78 -5.79 -7.34 16.62
CA PRO A 78 -5.68 -8.80 16.73
C PRO A 78 -6.52 -9.54 15.70
N ILE A 79 -7.57 -8.90 15.17
CA ILE A 79 -8.45 -9.51 14.17
C ILE A 79 -7.72 -9.65 12.83
N LYS A 80 -7.99 -10.74 12.10
CA LYS A 80 -7.23 -11.15 10.92
C LYS A 80 -8.14 -11.42 9.73
N PHE A 81 -7.63 -11.10 8.55
CA PHE A 81 -8.13 -11.59 7.28
C PHE A 81 -7.54 -12.98 7.00
N LEU A 82 -8.22 -14.03 7.43
CA LEU A 82 -7.70 -15.40 7.32
C LEU A 82 -7.58 -15.90 5.88
N HIS A 83 -8.37 -15.34 4.97
CA HIS A 83 -8.51 -15.82 3.59
C HIS A 83 -7.98 -14.83 2.53
N LEU A 84 -7.51 -13.66 2.94
CA LEU A 84 -7.07 -12.61 2.02
C LEU A 84 -5.77 -13.03 1.32
N LYS A 85 -5.82 -13.13 -0.02
CA LYS A 85 -4.71 -13.50 -0.90
C LYS A 85 -4.16 -12.31 -1.68
N LEU A 86 -5.02 -11.35 -2.03
CA LEU A 86 -4.65 -10.14 -2.76
C LEU A 86 -5.02 -8.90 -1.95
N LEU A 87 -4.04 -8.05 -1.67
CA LEU A 87 -4.24 -6.73 -1.08
C LEU A 87 -3.66 -5.67 -1.99
N GLU A 88 -4.50 -4.72 -2.40
CA GLU A 88 -4.10 -3.58 -3.21
C GLU A 88 -4.54 -2.28 -2.54
N ILE A 89 -3.60 -1.37 -2.29
CA ILE A 89 -3.84 -0.12 -1.58
C ILE A 89 -3.42 1.05 -2.46
N TYR A 90 -4.33 1.99 -2.65
CA TYR A 90 -4.13 3.27 -3.31
C TYR A 90 -4.13 4.38 -2.25
N LEU A 91 -2.98 5.03 -2.09
CA LEU A 91 -2.81 6.20 -1.25
C LEU A 91 -2.57 7.42 -2.13
N ALA A 92 -3.50 8.36 -2.11
CA ALA A 92 -3.25 9.70 -2.63
C ALA A 92 -2.97 10.63 -1.47
N GLU A 93 -1.83 11.32 -1.50
CA GLU A 93 -1.55 12.38 -0.54
C GLU A 93 -1.98 13.72 -1.15
N LEU A 94 -3.19 14.16 -0.81
CA LEU A 94 -3.74 15.42 -1.33
C LEU A 94 -3.15 16.65 -0.63
N LEU A 95 -2.71 16.54 0.62
CA LEU A 95 -2.28 17.67 1.45
C LEU A 95 -0.75 17.77 1.58
N ALA A 96 -0.24 18.98 1.37
CA ALA A 96 1.19 19.34 1.51
C ALA A 96 1.63 19.58 2.97
N PHE A 97 0.83 19.15 3.94
CA PHE A 97 1.02 19.44 5.36
C PHE A 97 1.00 18.16 6.20
N PRO A 98 1.87 18.07 7.23
CA PRO A 98 1.93 16.91 8.12
C PRO A 98 0.62 16.65 8.88
N PRO A 99 0.42 15.42 9.39
CA PRO A 99 1.39 14.34 9.42
C PRO A 99 1.50 13.57 8.09
N ASN A 100 2.73 13.19 7.78
CA ASN A 100 3.04 12.27 6.70
C ASN A 100 2.62 10.85 7.10
N TYR A 101 1.97 10.11 6.20
CA TYR A 101 1.55 8.73 6.47
C TYR A 101 2.76 7.80 6.75
N ASP A 102 2.66 6.99 7.80
CA ASP A 102 3.68 6.00 8.15
C ASP A 102 3.46 4.71 7.35
N PHE A 103 4.11 4.58 6.19
CA PHE A 103 4.01 3.38 5.34
C PHE A 103 4.34 2.08 6.08
N PHE A 104 5.20 2.12 7.09
CA PHE A 104 5.54 0.93 7.87
C PHE A 104 4.34 0.38 8.66
N SER A 105 3.35 1.22 8.97
CA SER A 105 2.12 0.77 9.64
C SER A 105 1.30 -0.24 8.82
N LEU A 106 1.53 -0.32 7.51
CA LEU A 106 0.93 -1.33 6.63
C LEU A 106 1.39 -2.76 6.96
N VAL A 107 2.45 -2.93 7.76
CA VAL A 107 2.80 -4.23 8.35
C VAL A 107 1.63 -4.83 9.13
N SER A 108 0.73 -4.00 9.68
CA SER A 108 -0.51 -4.47 10.30
C SER A 108 -1.38 -5.33 9.37
N PHE A 109 -1.44 -5.01 8.07
CA PHE A 109 -2.13 -5.86 7.09
C PHE A 109 -1.37 -7.15 6.84
N LEU A 110 -0.04 -7.10 6.72
CA LEU A 110 0.77 -8.27 6.46
C LEU A 110 0.65 -9.29 7.61
N ASP A 111 0.76 -8.84 8.86
CA ASP A 111 0.55 -9.65 10.07
C ASP A 111 -0.91 -10.11 10.22
N GLY A 112 -1.83 -9.26 9.77
CA GLY A 112 -3.27 -9.51 9.78
C GLY A 112 -3.74 -10.48 8.70
N SER A 113 -2.89 -10.85 7.73
CA SER A 113 -3.31 -11.58 6.53
C SER A 113 -2.40 -12.79 6.26
N PRO A 114 -2.53 -13.89 7.02
CA PRO A 114 -1.63 -15.04 6.93
C PRO A 114 -1.66 -15.75 5.56
N ALA A 115 -2.75 -15.63 4.81
CA ALA A 115 -2.90 -16.21 3.47
C ALA A 115 -2.45 -15.27 2.33
N LEU A 116 -1.92 -14.08 2.64
CA LEU A 116 -1.62 -13.07 1.64
C LEU A 116 -0.50 -13.53 0.71
N GLU A 117 -0.79 -13.52 -0.59
CA GLU A 117 0.11 -13.94 -1.66
C GLU A 117 0.66 -12.74 -2.44
N THR A 118 -0.17 -11.71 -2.63
CA THR A 118 0.17 -10.53 -3.43
C THR A 118 -0.18 -9.25 -2.68
N PHE A 119 0.81 -8.37 -2.54
CA PHE A 119 0.65 -7.04 -1.96
C PHE A 119 1.04 -5.96 -2.97
N ILE A 120 0.12 -5.04 -3.23
CA ILE A 120 0.33 -3.95 -4.18
C ILE A 120 0.06 -2.63 -3.47
N LEU A 121 1.03 -1.72 -3.49
CA LEU A 121 0.93 -0.38 -2.92
C LEU A 121 1.13 0.65 -4.02
N HIS A 122 0.15 1.53 -4.18
CA HIS A 122 0.16 2.64 -5.10
C HIS A 122 0.18 3.95 -4.33
N VAL A 123 1.30 4.65 -4.35
CA VAL A 123 1.46 5.96 -3.72
C VAL A 123 1.44 7.03 -4.79
N LYS A 124 0.49 7.97 -4.68
CA LYS A 124 0.46 9.17 -5.53
C LYS A 124 1.09 10.32 -4.77
N GLN A 125 2.18 10.82 -5.32
CA GLN A 125 3.00 11.84 -4.67
C GLN A 125 3.24 13.05 -5.59
N ARG A 126 2.94 14.26 -5.13
CA ARG A 126 3.03 15.48 -5.97
C ARG A 126 4.31 16.30 -5.79
N CYS A 127 4.98 16.16 -4.64
CA CYS A 127 6.09 17.01 -4.22
C CYS A 127 7.21 16.15 -3.62
N GLU A 128 8.42 16.70 -3.54
CA GLU A 128 9.52 16.12 -2.75
C GLU A 128 9.11 16.00 -1.28
N ARG A 129 9.46 14.89 -0.63
CA ARG A 129 9.19 14.73 0.80
C ARG A 129 10.31 15.30 1.64
N ARG A 130 9.91 15.79 2.81
CA ARG A 130 10.82 16.35 3.82
C ARG A 130 11.31 15.32 4.84
N ASP A 131 10.75 14.11 4.82
CA ASP A 131 11.05 13.00 5.73
C ASP A 131 11.91 11.91 5.05
N SER A 132 12.77 12.31 4.12
CA SER A 132 13.71 11.41 3.47
C SER A 132 14.69 10.81 4.48
N ILE A 133 14.96 9.52 4.37
CA ILE A 133 15.99 8.83 5.15
C ILE A 133 17.41 9.35 4.84
N LEU A 134 17.58 10.08 3.74
CA LEU A 134 18.87 10.64 3.32
C LEU A 134 19.16 12.00 3.96
N ASP A 135 18.13 12.73 4.41
CA ASP A 135 18.23 14.12 4.87
C ASP A 135 18.42 14.25 6.40
N GLY A 136 18.43 13.14 7.15
CA GLY A 136 18.54 13.11 8.62
C GLY A 136 19.68 12.25 9.16
N GLU A 137 19.88 12.26 10.48
CA GLU A 137 20.85 11.39 11.16
C GLU A 137 20.55 9.90 10.91
N HIS A 138 21.61 9.09 10.86
CA HIS A 138 21.52 7.63 10.73
C HIS A 138 20.81 7.02 11.93
N THR A 139 19.50 6.99 11.89
CA THR A 139 18.68 6.32 12.89
C THR A 139 18.49 4.86 12.49
N ASN A 140 18.60 3.96 13.47
CA ASN A 140 18.34 2.55 13.24
C ASN A 140 16.93 2.38 12.63
N LEU A 141 16.85 1.53 11.60
CA LEU A 141 15.57 1.11 11.03
C LEU A 141 14.81 0.31 12.09
N ARG A 142 13.49 0.48 12.16
CA ARG A 142 12.62 -0.37 12.98
C ARG A 142 12.85 -1.83 12.58
N GLN A 143 13.49 -2.59 13.47
CA GLN A 143 13.54 -4.04 13.40
C GLN A 143 12.49 -4.54 14.38
N ILE A 144 11.37 -5.03 13.85
CA ILE A 144 10.40 -5.71 14.69
C ILE A 144 10.36 -7.17 14.30
N LEU A 145 10.54 -8.02 15.31
CA LEU A 145 10.35 -9.46 15.17
C LEU A 145 8.85 -9.71 15.03
N HIS A 146 8.41 -9.99 13.82
CA HIS A 146 7.01 -10.24 13.50
C HIS A 146 6.84 -11.66 12.94
N PRO A 147 5.60 -12.18 12.90
CA PRO A 147 5.31 -13.45 12.26
C PRO A 147 5.88 -13.49 10.83
N ARG A 148 6.34 -14.67 10.40
CA ARG A 148 6.78 -14.82 9.00
C ARG A 148 5.59 -14.71 8.06
N HIS A 149 5.73 -13.90 7.01
CA HIS A 149 4.78 -13.76 5.91
C HIS A 149 4.95 -14.94 4.94
N ALA A 150 4.59 -16.13 5.40
CA ALA A 150 4.96 -17.39 4.76
C ALA A 150 4.39 -17.56 3.34
N ASN A 151 3.31 -16.87 2.98
CA ASN A 151 2.64 -17.01 1.69
C ASN A 151 2.90 -15.85 0.73
N LEU A 152 3.49 -14.75 1.20
CA LEU A 152 3.69 -13.55 0.39
C LEU A 152 4.73 -13.81 -0.69
N GLN A 153 4.29 -13.72 -1.95
CA GLN A 153 5.07 -14.08 -3.13
C GLN A 153 5.39 -12.87 -4.01
N ASN A 154 4.44 -11.95 -4.17
CA ASN A 154 4.58 -10.83 -5.09
C ASN A 154 4.34 -9.51 -4.37
N VAL A 155 5.29 -8.60 -4.48
CA VAL A 155 5.16 -7.24 -3.94
C VAL A 155 5.43 -6.21 -5.04
N THR A 156 4.52 -5.25 -5.19
CA THR A 156 4.71 -4.13 -6.11
C THR A 156 4.42 -2.83 -5.39
N ILE A 157 5.38 -1.92 -5.37
CA ILE A 157 5.22 -0.58 -4.83
C ILE A 157 5.45 0.41 -5.95
N THR A 158 4.42 1.16 -6.36
CA THR A 158 4.56 2.29 -7.29
C THR A 158 4.48 3.61 -6.54
N GLY A 159 5.16 4.64 -7.04
CA GLY A 159 5.39 5.86 -6.27
C GLY A 159 6.34 5.62 -5.11
N PHE A 160 7.26 4.67 -5.27
CA PHE A 160 8.30 4.35 -4.29
C PHE A 160 9.12 5.62 -3.98
N ASN A 161 9.22 5.94 -2.69
CA ASN A 161 9.81 7.19 -2.20
C ASN A 161 10.92 6.95 -1.17
N SER A 162 11.64 8.00 -0.83
CA SER A 162 12.82 7.95 0.03
C SER A 162 12.52 8.03 1.53
N THR A 163 11.25 7.94 1.94
CA THR A 163 10.92 8.01 3.38
C THR A 163 11.51 6.87 4.16
N LYS A 164 11.84 7.14 5.43
CA LYS A 164 12.28 6.10 6.36
C LYS A 164 11.26 4.96 6.47
N SER A 165 9.96 5.28 6.59
CA SER A 165 8.89 4.29 6.74
C SER A 165 8.71 3.39 5.50
N MET A 166 8.91 3.91 4.29
CA MET A 166 8.90 3.10 3.06
C MET A 166 10.08 2.13 3.00
N ILE A 167 11.28 2.59 3.38
CA ILE A 167 12.48 1.74 3.45
C ILE A 167 12.34 0.67 4.53
N GLU A 168 11.74 1.01 5.67
CA GLU A 168 11.44 0.06 6.74
C GLU A 168 10.43 -1.00 6.29
N LEU A 169 9.34 -0.60 5.63
CA LEU A 169 8.33 -1.53 5.12
C LEU A 169 8.97 -2.53 4.14
N THR A 170 9.77 -2.00 3.22
CA THR A 170 10.42 -2.82 2.19
C THR A 170 11.46 -3.76 2.79
N SER A 171 12.29 -3.27 3.71
CA SER A 171 13.25 -4.10 4.46
C SER A 171 12.53 -5.22 5.22
N HIS A 172 11.44 -4.88 5.89
CA HIS A 172 10.67 -5.83 6.69
C HIS A 172 10.09 -6.96 5.83
N ILE A 173 9.56 -6.64 4.66
CA ILE A 173 9.08 -7.63 3.68
C ILE A 173 10.21 -8.57 3.26
N LEU A 174 11.38 -8.02 2.88
CA LEU A 174 12.53 -8.83 2.45
C LEU A 174 13.05 -9.76 3.56
N GLU A 175 13.03 -9.30 4.81
CA GLU A 175 13.54 -10.05 5.95
C GLU A 175 12.53 -11.10 6.47
N ASN A 176 11.22 -10.90 6.25
CA ASN A 176 10.17 -11.73 6.87
C ASN A 176 9.27 -12.51 5.89
N ALA A 177 9.48 -12.40 4.57
CA ALA A 177 8.71 -13.15 3.55
C ALA A 177 9.58 -14.23 2.88
N PRO A 178 9.65 -15.46 3.44
CA PRO A 178 10.53 -16.52 2.92
C PRO A 178 10.09 -17.08 1.56
N SER A 179 8.83 -16.88 1.18
CA SER A 179 8.27 -17.35 -0.11
C SER A 179 8.25 -16.25 -1.18
N LEU A 180 8.85 -15.10 -0.90
CA LEU A 180 8.87 -13.97 -1.81
C LEU A 180 9.58 -14.38 -3.10
N LYS A 181 8.91 -14.17 -4.23
CA LYS A 181 9.43 -14.49 -5.57
C LYS A 181 9.86 -13.22 -6.29
N CYS A 182 9.06 -12.16 -6.18
CA CYS A 182 9.29 -10.92 -6.91
C CYS A 182 8.95 -9.71 -6.03
N ILE A 183 9.83 -8.72 -6.07
CA ILE A 183 9.56 -7.39 -5.55
C ILE A 183 9.88 -6.35 -6.61
N THR A 184 8.91 -5.48 -6.90
CA THR A 184 9.05 -4.36 -7.83
C THR A 184 8.91 -3.05 -7.09
N LEU A 185 9.95 -2.22 -7.15
CA LEU A 185 9.98 -0.87 -6.60
C LEU A 185 10.00 0.11 -7.78
N ASP A 186 8.87 0.76 -8.02
CA ASP A 186 8.66 1.67 -9.13
C ASP A 186 8.49 3.10 -8.62
N THR A 187 9.36 3.98 -9.08
CA THR A 187 9.32 5.41 -8.74
C THR A 187 8.33 6.21 -9.58
N ALA A 188 7.73 5.59 -10.61
CA ALA A 188 6.70 6.21 -11.41
C ALA A 188 5.49 6.61 -10.56
N ASN A 189 4.98 7.81 -10.82
CA ASN A 189 3.84 8.33 -10.09
C ASN A 189 2.56 7.62 -10.55
N PHE A 190 1.76 7.15 -9.60
CA PHE A 190 0.45 6.59 -9.88
C PHE A 190 -0.54 7.71 -10.23
N TYR A 191 -0.49 8.21 -11.46
CA TYR A 191 -1.58 8.98 -12.06
C TYR A 191 -2.36 8.05 -12.97
N ASP A 192 -3.63 7.83 -12.64
CA ASP A 192 -4.65 7.15 -13.45
C ASP A 192 -4.13 6.08 -14.42
N LYS A 193 -3.83 4.88 -13.89
CA LYS A 193 -3.66 3.69 -14.74
C LYS A 193 -4.89 3.37 -15.60
N ASN A 194 -6.05 3.97 -15.33
CA ASN A 194 -7.25 3.87 -16.17
C ASN A 194 -7.14 4.66 -17.49
N LEU A 195 -6.10 5.47 -17.69
CA LEU A 195 -5.90 6.29 -18.89
C LEU A 195 -4.68 5.88 -19.74
N LEU A 196 -3.91 4.86 -19.34
CA LEU A 196 -2.65 4.53 -20.01
C LEU A 196 -2.70 3.15 -20.68
N THR A 197 -2.63 3.17 -22.00
CA THR A 197 -2.00 2.09 -22.77
C THR A 197 -0.58 1.85 -22.24
N MET A 198 -0.18 0.59 -22.11
CA MET A 198 1.18 0.18 -21.75
C MET A 198 2.19 0.92 -22.65
N GLY A 199 2.92 1.91 -22.12
CA GLY A 199 3.98 2.63 -22.85
C GLY A 199 3.98 4.15 -22.76
N GLU A 200 2.91 4.79 -22.26
CA GLU A 200 2.87 6.24 -22.09
C GLU A 200 3.29 6.66 -20.67
N CYS A 201 4.34 7.48 -20.57
CA CYS A 201 4.86 7.97 -19.30
C CYS A 201 4.33 9.39 -19.04
N LEU A 202 3.63 9.58 -17.92
CA LEU A 202 3.14 10.90 -17.53
C LEU A 202 4.28 11.80 -17.03
N PRO A 203 4.25 13.12 -17.36
CA PRO A 203 5.29 14.04 -16.92
C PRO A 203 5.28 14.17 -15.39
N MET A 204 6.46 13.98 -14.78
CA MET A 204 6.67 14.21 -13.36
C MET A 204 7.03 15.67 -13.11
N ARG A 205 6.44 16.28 -12.08
CA ARG A 205 6.89 17.60 -11.61
C ARG A 205 8.32 17.51 -11.10
N LYS A 206 9.06 18.62 -11.14
CA LYS A 206 10.45 18.72 -10.66
C LYS A 206 10.67 18.10 -9.27
N GLY A 207 9.76 18.36 -8.33
CA GLY A 207 9.81 17.76 -6.98
C GLY A 207 9.67 16.23 -6.98
N GLY A 208 8.80 15.67 -7.83
CA GLY A 208 8.66 14.22 -7.98
C GLY A 208 9.89 13.57 -8.62
N ILE A 209 10.55 14.24 -9.56
CA ILE A 209 11.82 13.76 -10.15
C ILE A 209 12.92 13.71 -9.08
N LEU A 210 13.03 14.76 -8.27
CA LEU A 210 14.01 14.82 -7.19
C LEU A 210 13.74 13.73 -6.15
N GLU A 211 12.47 13.53 -5.77
CA GLU A 211 12.09 12.44 -4.87
C GLU A 211 12.50 11.08 -5.43
N ALA A 212 12.18 10.80 -6.69
CA ALA A 212 12.48 9.49 -7.27
C ALA A 212 13.99 9.22 -7.34
N ARG A 213 14.82 10.26 -7.56
CA ARG A 213 16.27 10.14 -7.46
C ARG A 213 16.71 9.81 -6.02
N LYS A 214 16.17 10.52 -5.03
CA LYS A 214 16.41 10.17 -3.61
C LYS A 214 15.96 8.75 -3.29
N ALA A 215 14.83 8.30 -3.83
CA ALA A 215 14.29 6.98 -3.62
C ALA A 215 15.21 5.89 -4.20
N PHE A 216 15.79 6.13 -5.38
CA PHE A 216 16.81 5.28 -5.97
C PHE A 216 18.06 5.18 -5.08
N ASP A 217 18.59 6.32 -4.65
CA ASP A 217 19.78 6.35 -3.78
C ASP A 217 19.52 5.65 -2.43
N ALA A 218 18.33 5.85 -1.85
CA ALA A 218 17.90 5.18 -0.64
C ALA A 218 17.77 3.66 -0.84
N ALA A 219 17.14 3.20 -1.91
CA ALA A 219 17.01 1.77 -2.21
C ALA A 219 18.37 1.11 -2.44
N LYS A 220 19.26 1.77 -3.19
CA LYS A 220 20.63 1.30 -3.41
C LYS A 220 21.39 1.16 -2.09
N ARG A 221 21.22 2.10 -1.16
CA ARG A 221 21.93 2.11 0.12
C ARG A 221 21.37 1.12 1.15
N TYR A 222 20.05 0.99 1.24
CA TYR A 222 19.39 0.29 2.35
C TYR A 222 18.67 -1.00 1.98
N ILE A 223 18.31 -1.18 0.69
CA ILE A 223 17.50 -2.32 0.23
C ILE A 223 18.34 -3.31 -0.56
N ALA A 224 19.16 -2.85 -1.50
CA ALA A 224 19.87 -3.73 -2.45
C ALA A 224 20.70 -4.83 -1.77
N GLY A 225 21.35 -4.53 -0.64
CA GLY A 225 22.12 -5.52 0.13
C GLY A 225 21.30 -6.50 0.96
N LYS A 226 19.98 -6.29 1.08
CA LYS A 226 19.05 -7.14 1.85
C LYS A 226 18.24 -8.09 0.98
N VAL A 227 18.28 -7.93 -0.34
CA VAL A 227 17.50 -8.75 -1.27
C VAL A 227 18.02 -10.20 -1.23
N PRO A 228 17.18 -11.18 -0.87
CA PRO A 228 17.57 -12.59 -0.93
C PRO A 228 17.86 -13.02 -2.38
N SER A 229 18.83 -13.90 -2.57
CA SER A 229 19.28 -14.34 -3.92
C SER A 229 18.21 -15.03 -4.77
N HIS A 230 17.15 -15.56 -4.16
CA HIS A 230 16.04 -16.21 -4.85
C HIS A 230 14.92 -15.24 -5.27
N VAL A 231 14.99 -13.98 -4.84
CA VAL A 231 13.98 -12.97 -5.11
C VAL A 231 14.36 -12.20 -6.37
N GLU A 232 13.46 -12.12 -7.34
CA GLU A 232 13.58 -11.20 -8.46
C GLU A 232 13.34 -9.76 -7.98
N TYR A 233 14.40 -8.95 -7.96
CA TYR A 233 14.36 -7.55 -7.58
C TYR A 233 14.35 -6.65 -8.82
N LYS A 234 13.25 -5.92 -9.01
CA LYS A 234 13.08 -4.93 -10.08
C LYS A 234 13.00 -3.53 -9.48
N PHE A 235 13.94 -2.68 -9.81
CA PHE A 235 13.86 -1.26 -9.51
C PHE A 235 13.62 -0.47 -10.80
N LEU A 236 12.52 0.28 -10.87
CA LEU A 236 12.17 1.11 -12.02
C LEU A 236 12.43 2.58 -11.68
N GLU A 237 13.53 3.10 -12.25
CA GLU A 237 13.87 4.51 -12.22
C GLU A 237 12.87 5.35 -13.04
N PRO A 238 12.80 6.67 -12.78
CA PRO A 238 12.03 7.56 -13.63
C PRO A 238 12.48 7.45 -15.08
N CYS A 239 11.51 7.43 -15.99
CA CYS A 239 11.81 7.39 -17.42
C CYS A 239 12.65 8.62 -17.81
N ARG A 240 13.90 8.41 -18.24
CA ARG A 240 14.84 9.47 -18.67
C ARG A 240 14.27 10.41 -19.74
N LYS A 241 13.32 9.92 -20.56
CA LYS A 241 12.65 10.71 -21.61
C LYS A 241 11.57 11.66 -21.09
N CYS A 242 11.09 11.47 -19.85
CA CYS A 242 10.01 12.24 -19.23
C CYS A 242 10.50 13.38 -18.32
N HIS A 243 11.82 13.66 -18.34
CA HIS A 243 12.46 14.75 -17.61
C HIS A 243 12.40 16.10 -18.35
N ILE A 244 11.69 16.19 -19.48
CA ILE A 244 11.61 17.41 -20.28
C ILE A 244 10.28 18.12 -19.97
N GLY A 245 10.34 19.19 -19.18
CA GLY A 245 9.21 20.12 -19.02
C GLY A 245 9.26 20.99 -17.77
N TYR A 246 9.73 22.22 -17.98
CA TYR A 246 9.70 23.42 -17.12
C TYR A 246 10.86 23.63 -16.13
#